data_AF-A0A7G9QP29-F1
#
_entry.id   AF-A0A7G9QP29-F1
#
_cell.length_a   1.000
_cell.length_b   1.000
_cell.length_c   1.000
_cell.angle_alpha   90.00
_cell.angle_beta   90.00
_cell.angle_gamma   90.00
#
_symmetry.space_group_name_H-M   'P 1'
#
loop_
_entity.id
_entity.type
_entity.pdbx_description
1 polymer ?
#
loop_
_entity_poly.entity_id
_entity_poly.type
_entity_poly.pdbx_seq_one_letter_code
_entity_poly.pdbx_strand_id
1 'polypeptide(L)'
;MWGSDPATAVQVIPIATEKDLDNFTANNTDQIGSSKKTYTINLPSAITDARLYLITSAHGANSGGEEYVRRDHNIYFDNVLKLTYKPGGKSCEPYRQYNTQSNGIYGPLPKSASSWSSWSNWCPGDLIPIREISLGNLTAGNHTFKIDVPTAVFKDKQGYIRHSVYLQGR
;
A
#
# COMPACT_ATOMS: atom_id res chain seq x y z
N MET A 1 -38.91 -13.05 3.35
CA MET A 1 -37.88 -12.05 3.71
C MET A 1 -36.67 -12.81 4.21
N TRP A 2 -35.61 -12.91 3.42
CA TRP A 2 -34.33 -13.48 3.87
C TRP A 2 -33.44 -12.31 4.33
N GLY A 3 -33.62 -11.90 5.59
CA GLY A 3 -32.62 -11.07 6.26
C GLY A 3 -31.51 -11.99 6.75
N SER A 4 -30.29 -11.81 6.25
CA SER A 4 -29.12 -12.43 6.88
C SER A 4 -29.08 -12.03 8.34
N ASP A 5 -28.85 -12.99 9.25
CA ASP A 5 -28.61 -12.69 10.65
C ASP A 5 -27.47 -11.64 10.75
N PRO A 6 -27.70 -10.46 11.35
CA PRO A 6 -26.67 -9.43 11.48
C PRO A 6 -25.41 -9.95 12.19
N ALA A 7 -25.49 -11.05 12.97
CA ALA A 7 -24.34 -11.71 13.58
C ALA A 7 -23.44 -12.50 12.60
N THR A 8 -23.84 -12.63 11.33
CA THR A 8 -23.10 -13.36 10.28
C THR A 8 -22.70 -12.48 9.08
N ALA A 9 -23.10 -11.21 9.11
CA ALA A 9 -22.83 -10.28 8.03
C ALA A 9 -21.33 -9.98 7.91
N VAL A 10 -20.84 -9.94 6.67
CA VAL A 10 -19.46 -9.51 6.42
C VAL A 10 -19.37 -8.02 6.71
N GLN A 11 -18.49 -7.66 7.63
CA GLN A 11 -18.14 -6.29 7.97
C GLN A 11 -16.98 -5.82 7.08
N VAL A 12 -17.06 -4.59 6.58
CA VAL A 12 -15.96 -3.91 5.87
C VAL A 12 -15.72 -2.58 6.57
N ILE A 13 -14.54 -2.41 7.15
CA ILE A 13 -14.18 -1.25 7.96
C ILE A 13 -13.00 -0.53 7.28
N PRO A 14 -13.24 0.63 6.63
CA PRO A 14 -12.16 1.45 6.09
C PRO A 14 -11.23 1.95 7.20
N ILE A 15 -9.93 1.77 7.01
CA ILE A 15 -8.89 2.25 7.95
C ILE A 15 -8.22 3.50 7.38
N ALA A 16 -7.88 3.46 6.09
CA ALA A 16 -7.35 4.59 5.34
C ALA A 16 -7.87 4.52 3.91
N THR A 17 -8.38 5.64 3.41
CA THR A 17 -8.82 5.78 2.02
C THR A 17 -7.97 6.84 1.36
N GLU A 18 -7.16 6.41 0.40
CA GLU A 18 -6.30 7.27 -0.42
C GLU A 18 -5.43 8.22 0.40
N LYS A 19 -4.82 7.72 1.47
CA LYS A 19 -3.92 8.50 2.31
C LYS A 19 -2.50 8.46 1.79
N ASP A 20 -1.76 9.53 2.05
CA ASP A 20 -0.36 9.65 1.69
C ASP A 20 0.53 9.29 2.87
N LEU A 21 1.64 8.62 2.54
CA LEU A 21 2.80 8.44 3.38
C LEU A 21 3.98 9.19 2.75
N ASP A 22 4.56 10.12 3.49
CA ASP A 22 5.84 10.77 3.18
C ASP A 22 6.62 10.97 4.49
N ASN A 23 7.83 11.52 4.45
CA ASN A 23 8.63 11.78 5.65
C ASN A 23 8.72 13.26 6.04
N PHE A 24 7.99 14.15 5.39
CA PHE A 24 8.17 15.61 5.55
C PHE A 24 6.88 16.37 5.88
N THR A 25 5.71 15.75 5.75
CA THR A 25 4.39 16.30 6.05
C THR A 25 3.86 15.72 7.35
N ALA A 26 3.55 16.58 8.33
CA ALA A 26 3.15 16.15 9.68
C ALA A 26 1.97 15.18 9.73
N ASN A 27 1.02 15.25 8.78
CA ASN A 27 -0.13 14.35 8.76
C ASN A 27 0.13 13.03 8.04
N ASN A 28 1.18 12.92 7.23
CA ASN A 28 1.46 11.76 6.40
C ASN A 28 2.42 10.77 7.08
N THR A 29 3.02 11.14 8.22
CA THR A 29 3.88 10.29 9.04
C THR A 29 3.55 10.44 10.51
N ASP A 30 3.94 9.47 11.32
CA ASP A 30 3.90 9.57 12.78
C ASP A 30 4.98 10.53 13.30
N GLN A 31 6.06 10.71 12.54
CA GLN A 31 7.18 11.57 12.91
C GLN A 31 7.90 12.06 11.66
N ILE A 32 8.01 13.39 11.50
CA ILE A 32 8.81 14.01 10.44
C ILE A 32 10.24 13.47 10.49
N GLY A 33 10.78 13.12 9.32
CA GLY A 33 12.05 12.42 9.15
C GLY A 33 11.93 10.90 9.11
N SER A 34 10.75 10.34 9.39
CA SER A 34 10.48 8.90 9.29
C SER A 34 9.35 8.61 8.32
N SER A 35 9.36 7.43 7.72
CA SER A 35 8.40 6.99 6.70
C SER A 35 7.48 5.91 7.25
N LYS A 36 6.81 6.22 8.36
CA LYS A 36 5.86 5.33 9.02
C LYS A 36 4.58 6.07 9.38
N LYS A 37 3.44 5.41 9.24
CA LYS A 37 2.15 5.96 9.64
C LYS A 37 1.31 4.90 10.35
N THR A 38 0.79 5.26 11.52
CA THR A 38 -0.07 4.44 12.35
C THR A 38 -1.50 4.97 12.34
N TYR A 39 -2.45 4.04 12.21
CA TYR A 39 -3.88 4.29 12.23
C TYR A 39 -4.50 3.50 13.38
N THR A 40 -5.27 4.19 14.22
CA THR A 40 -6.04 3.56 15.30
C THR A 40 -7.40 3.12 14.76
N ILE A 41 -7.79 1.91 15.10
CA ILE A 41 -9.05 1.28 14.70
C ILE A 41 -9.80 0.97 15.98
N ASN A 42 -11.05 1.42 16.10
CA ASN A 42 -11.92 1.04 17.21
C ASN A 42 -12.98 0.06 16.69
N LEU A 43 -12.95 -1.16 17.19
CA LEU A 43 -13.93 -2.19 16.86
C LEU A 43 -15.03 -2.21 17.93
N PRO A 44 -16.29 -1.90 17.61
CA PRO A 44 -17.39 -1.89 18.58
C PRO A 44 -17.78 -3.31 19.04
N SER A 45 -17.45 -4.32 18.25
CA SER A 45 -17.68 -5.75 18.53
C SER A 45 -16.49 -6.57 18.03
N ALA A 46 -16.38 -7.81 18.51
CA ALA A 46 -15.38 -8.74 17.99
C ALA A 46 -15.63 -9.04 16.50
N ILE A 47 -14.56 -9.36 15.78
CA ILE A 47 -14.58 -9.75 14.36
C ILE A 47 -13.84 -11.07 14.20
N THR A 48 -14.47 -12.03 13.55
CA THR A 48 -13.91 -13.35 13.22
C THR A 48 -13.40 -13.39 11.79
N ASP A 49 -12.39 -14.24 11.53
CA ASP A 49 -11.74 -14.39 10.20
C ASP A 49 -11.34 -13.04 9.58
N ALA A 50 -10.80 -12.15 10.41
CA ALA A 50 -10.44 -10.81 10.03
C ALA A 50 -9.22 -10.81 9.09
N ARG A 51 -9.30 -9.99 8.03
CA ARG A 51 -8.28 -9.82 6.99
C ARG A 51 -8.10 -8.34 6.70
N LEU A 52 -6.86 -7.89 6.57
CA LEU A 52 -6.56 -6.58 6.00
C LEU A 52 -6.38 -6.70 4.50
N TYR A 53 -6.89 -5.71 3.79
CA TYR A 53 -6.67 -5.54 2.36
C TYR A 53 -5.93 -4.22 2.15
N LEU A 54 -4.69 -4.32 1.67
CA LEU A 54 -3.78 -3.19 1.50
C LEU A 54 -3.46 -2.96 0.03
N ILE A 55 -3.59 -1.71 -0.40
CA ILE A 55 -3.26 -1.23 -1.75
C ILE A 55 -2.27 -0.09 -1.59
N THR A 56 -1.14 -0.15 -2.30
CA THR A 56 -0.11 0.90 -2.24
C THR A 56 0.45 1.22 -3.62
N SER A 57 0.69 2.50 -3.90
CA SER A 57 1.44 2.97 -5.07
C SER A 57 2.42 4.08 -4.67
N ALA A 58 3.67 3.97 -5.11
CA ALA A 58 4.72 4.94 -4.83
C ALA A 58 4.84 5.95 -5.98
N HIS A 59 4.90 7.24 -5.65
CA HIS A 59 4.90 8.36 -6.59
C HIS A 59 6.07 9.30 -6.30
N GLY A 60 6.55 10.00 -7.33
CA GLY A 60 7.68 10.92 -7.23
C GLY A 60 8.53 10.83 -8.49
N ALA A 61 8.09 11.53 -9.55
CA ALA A 61 8.70 11.45 -10.87
C ALA A 61 9.99 12.28 -11.02
N ASN A 62 10.48 12.91 -9.96
CA ASN A 62 11.77 13.60 -9.94
C ASN A 62 12.94 12.59 -10.00
N SER A 63 14.13 13.08 -10.36
CA SER A 63 15.33 12.25 -10.45
C SER A 63 15.67 11.62 -9.10
N GLY A 64 15.55 10.29 -8.99
CA GLY A 64 15.74 9.54 -7.75
C GLY A 64 14.53 9.56 -6.81
N GLY A 65 13.36 9.97 -7.30
CA GLY A 65 12.11 9.93 -6.56
C GLY A 65 11.55 8.52 -6.39
N GLU A 66 10.57 8.40 -5.49
CA GLU A 66 10.06 7.12 -5.00
C GLU A 66 9.34 6.28 -6.07
N GLU A 67 8.95 6.86 -7.19
CA GLU A 67 8.39 6.14 -8.33
C GLU A 67 9.37 5.10 -8.89
N TYR A 68 10.68 5.43 -8.88
CA TYR A 68 11.74 4.67 -9.52
C TYR A 68 12.64 3.90 -8.55
N VAL A 69 12.25 3.81 -7.28
CA VAL A 69 13.03 3.13 -6.24
C VAL A 69 12.13 2.14 -5.50
N ARG A 70 12.40 0.84 -5.66
CA ARG A 70 11.65 -0.20 -4.95
C ARG A 70 12.14 -0.33 -3.52
N ARG A 71 11.22 -0.32 -2.56
CA ARG A 71 11.53 -0.40 -1.12
C ARG A 71 10.73 -1.47 -0.41
N ASP A 72 11.30 -1.98 0.67
CA ASP A 72 10.60 -2.90 1.55
C ASP A 72 9.57 -2.14 2.38
N HIS A 73 8.33 -2.62 2.33
CA HIS A 73 7.19 -2.14 3.09
C HIS A 73 6.91 -3.16 4.18
N ASN A 74 6.96 -2.70 5.44
CA ASN A 74 6.66 -3.50 6.61
C ASN A 74 5.28 -3.10 7.14
N ILE A 75 4.40 -4.09 7.26
CA ILE A 75 3.03 -3.92 7.72
C ILE A 75 2.88 -4.54 9.10
N TYR A 76 2.47 -3.74 10.06
CA TYR A 76 2.23 -4.17 11.42
C TYR A 76 0.76 -4.06 11.77
N PHE A 77 0.29 -4.99 12.59
CA PHE A 77 -1.00 -4.93 13.25
C PHE A 77 -0.80 -5.22 14.74
N ASP A 78 -1.27 -4.33 15.61
CA ASP A 78 -1.03 -4.36 17.06
C ASP A 78 0.45 -4.53 17.42
N ASN A 79 1.30 -3.73 16.75
CA ASN A 79 2.76 -3.77 16.86
C ASN A 79 3.44 -5.10 16.45
N VAL A 80 2.69 -6.07 15.92
CA VAL A 80 3.24 -7.32 15.39
C VAL A 80 3.44 -7.20 13.88
N LEU A 81 4.64 -7.49 13.38
CA LEU A 81 4.92 -7.54 11.93
C LEU A 81 4.10 -8.67 11.29
N LYS A 82 3.25 -8.34 10.32
CA LYS A 82 2.38 -9.27 9.60
C LYS A 82 2.84 -9.56 8.18
N LEU A 83 3.47 -8.58 7.53
CA LEU A 83 3.92 -8.71 6.14
C LEU A 83 5.13 -7.80 5.89
N THR A 84 6.14 -8.32 5.22
CA THR A 84 7.17 -7.54 4.53
C THR A 84 7.06 -7.82 3.04
N TYR A 85 7.01 -6.78 2.21
CA TYR A 85 6.95 -6.92 0.76
C TYR A 85 7.62 -5.76 0.03
N LYS A 86 7.93 -5.96 -1.26
CA LYS A 86 8.48 -4.94 -2.15
C LYS A 86 7.58 -4.77 -3.38
N PRO A 87 6.92 -3.61 -3.59
CA PRO A 87 6.04 -3.38 -4.74
C PRO A 87 6.70 -3.66 -6.10
N GLY A 88 5.89 -3.90 -7.13
CA GLY A 88 6.35 -4.16 -8.49
C GLY A 88 7.10 -5.49 -8.65
N GLY A 89 8.27 -5.47 -9.30
CA GLY A 89 9.08 -6.68 -9.51
C GLY A 89 8.64 -7.56 -10.67
N LYS A 90 7.90 -7.00 -11.63
CA LYS A 90 7.51 -7.66 -12.88
C LYS A 90 7.83 -6.78 -14.09
N SER A 91 7.76 -7.37 -15.27
CA SER A 91 7.93 -6.63 -16.53
C SER A 91 6.76 -5.69 -16.78
N CYS A 92 7.05 -4.45 -17.16
CA CYS A 92 6.03 -3.52 -17.66
C CYS A 92 5.82 -3.62 -19.17
N GLU A 93 6.64 -4.39 -19.90
CA GLU A 93 6.53 -4.54 -21.36
C GLU A 93 5.13 -4.94 -21.85
N PRO A 94 4.37 -5.84 -21.20
CA PRO A 94 3.03 -6.22 -21.67
C PRO A 94 2.05 -5.03 -21.80
N TYR A 95 2.30 -3.95 -21.05
CA TYR A 95 1.44 -2.75 -21.01
C TYR A 95 1.94 -1.63 -21.93
N ARG A 96 3.11 -1.79 -22.58
CA ARG A 96 3.67 -0.79 -23.51
C ARG A 96 2.69 -0.40 -24.61
N GLN A 97 1.95 -1.38 -25.15
CA GLN A 97 0.98 -1.18 -26.23
C GLN A 97 -0.12 -0.15 -25.88
N TYR A 98 -0.39 0.09 -24.59
CA TYR A 98 -1.36 1.07 -24.13
C TYR A 98 -0.76 2.47 -23.90
N ASN A 99 0.56 2.61 -23.98
CA ASN A 99 1.30 3.84 -23.68
C ASN A 99 1.81 4.49 -24.96
N THR A 100 0.88 5.03 -25.76
CA THR A 100 1.16 5.56 -27.11
C THR A 100 1.74 6.98 -27.13
N GLN A 101 1.72 7.69 -26.00
CA GLN A 101 2.29 9.02 -25.81
C GLN A 101 3.52 8.95 -24.90
N SER A 102 4.44 9.93 -25.05
CA SER A 102 5.60 10.04 -24.16
C SER A 102 5.15 10.26 -22.71
N ASN A 103 5.65 9.44 -21.79
CA ASN A 103 5.26 9.48 -20.36
C ASN A 103 6.44 9.36 -19.38
N GLY A 104 7.68 9.41 -19.87
CA GLY A 104 8.89 9.33 -19.04
C GLY A 104 9.27 7.93 -18.53
N ILE A 105 8.35 6.96 -18.55
CA ILE A 105 8.59 5.57 -18.12
C ILE A 105 8.95 4.68 -19.31
N TYR A 106 8.14 4.69 -20.36
CA TYR A 106 8.41 3.88 -21.55
C TYR A 106 9.30 4.66 -22.51
N GLY A 107 10.55 4.20 -22.64
CA GLY A 107 11.46 4.68 -23.67
C GLY A 107 11.13 4.14 -25.08
N PRO A 108 11.86 4.54 -26.12
CA PRO A 108 11.58 4.14 -27.51
C PRO A 108 11.77 2.66 -27.79
N LEU A 109 12.51 1.95 -26.94
CA LEU A 109 12.83 0.52 -27.11
C LEU A 109 12.27 -0.32 -25.95
N PRO A 110 11.91 -1.59 -26.20
CA PRO A 110 11.62 -2.58 -25.16
C PRO A 110 12.80 -2.75 -24.20
N LYS A 111 12.51 -3.03 -22.93
CA LYS A 111 13.47 -3.41 -21.89
C LYS A 111 13.24 -4.85 -21.47
N SER A 112 14.28 -5.50 -20.96
CA SER A 112 14.15 -6.85 -20.39
C SER A 112 13.29 -6.85 -19.12
N ALA A 113 12.73 -8.01 -18.77
CA ALA A 113 12.01 -8.19 -17.52
C ALA A 113 12.88 -7.85 -16.29
N SER A 114 14.17 -8.22 -16.33
CA SER A 114 15.13 -7.88 -15.28
C SER A 114 15.30 -6.37 -15.13
N SER A 115 15.41 -5.66 -16.26
CA SER A 115 15.54 -4.19 -16.27
C SER A 115 14.30 -3.49 -15.72
N TRP A 116 13.09 -3.99 -15.96
CA TRP A 116 11.87 -3.43 -15.34
C TRP A 116 11.83 -3.73 -13.84
N SER A 117 11.98 -5.01 -13.49
CA SER A 117 11.82 -5.48 -12.12
C SER A 117 12.81 -4.86 -11.12
N SER A 118 13.92 -4.29 -11.57
CA SER A 118 14.92 -3.68 -10.68
C SER A 118 14.47 -2.35 -10.05
N TRP A 119 13.54 -1.62 -10.68
CA TRP A 119 13.19 -0.26 -10.24
C TRP A 119 11.69 0.04 -10.26
N SER A 120 10.87 -0.64 -11.05
CA SER A 120 9.45 -0.30 -11.17
C SER A 120 8.66 -0.74 -9.93
N ASN A 121 7.96 0.21 -9.29
CA ASN A 121 6.99 -0.08 -8.23
C ASN A 121 5.62 -0.48 -8.78
N TRP A 122 5.26 0.05 -9.94
CA TRP A 122 4.04 -0.19 -10.70
C TRP A 122 4.30 0.10 -12.19
N CYS A 123 3.37 -0.28 -13.07
CA CYS A 123 3.49 -0.07 -14.51
C CYS A 123 2.31 0.77 -15.00
N PRO A 124 2.53 1.85 -15.79
CA PRO A 124 1.42 2.53 -16.43
C PRO A 124 0.69 1.57 -17.38
N GLY A 125 -0.62 1.41 -17.16
CA GLY A 125 -1.47 0.44 -17.86
C GLY A 125 -1.74 -0.87 -17.12
N ASP A 126 -1.18 -1.05 -15.92
CA ASP A 126 -1.37 -2.23 -15.08
C ASP A 126 -2.16 -1.93 -13.80
N LEU A 127 -2.73 -2.97 -13.21
CA LEU A 127 -3.40 -2.89 -11.91
C LEU A 127 -2.38 -2.85 -10.76
N ILE A 128 -2.75 -2.21 -9.66
CA ILE A 128 -2.05 -2.32 -8.39
C ILE A 128 -2.59 -3.56 -7.66
N PRO A 129 -1.74 -4.54 -7.28
CA PRO A 129 -2.20 -5.74 -6.59
C PRO A 129 -2.66 -5.40 -5.17
N ILE A 130 -3.83 -5.95 -4.80
CA ILE A 130 -4.33 -5.93 -3.43
C ILE A 130 -3.57 -6.99 -2.63
N ARG A 131 -3.06 -6.62 -1.47
CA ARG A 131 -2.42 -7.53 -0.52
C ARG A 131 -3.42 -7.90 0.55
N GLU A 132 -3.70 -9.19 0.65
CA GLU A 132 -4.51 -9.76 1.72
C GLU A 132 -3.60 -10.24 2.86
N ILE A 133 -3.90 -9.83 4.09
CA ILE A 133 -3.14 -10.17 5.29
C ILE A 133 -4.11 -10.75 6.32
N SER A 134 -3.98 -12.04 6.62
CA SER A 134 -4.83 -12.70 7.62
C SER A 134 -4.47 -12.25 9.04
N LEU A 135 -5.47 -11.83 9.81
CA LEU A 135 -5.33 -11.43 11.21
C LEU A 135 -5.96 -12.44 12.19
N GLY A 136 -6.90 -13.27 11.72
CA GLY A 136 -7.62 -14.23 12.57
C GLY A 136 -8.77 -13.56 13.31
N ASN A 137 -9.02 -13.96 14.55
CA ASN A 137 -10.09 -13.36 15.36
C ASN A 137 -9.57 -12.13 16.11
N LEU A 138 -10.33 -11.04 16.06
CA LEU A 138 -10.06 -9.78 16.74
C LEU A 138 -11.12 -9.53 17.81
N THR A 139 -10.70 -9.07 18.98
CA THR A 139 -11.60 -8.66 20.06
C THR A 139 -12.23 -7.30 19.75
N ALA A 140 -13.32 -6.96 20.45
CA ALA A 140 -13.75 -5.56 20.49
C ALA A 140 -12.68 -4.68 21.16
N GLY A 141 -12.60 -3.41 20.80
CA GLY A 141 -11.68 -2.45 21.38
C GLY A 141 -10.72 -1.80 20.38
N ASN A 142 -9.63 -1.26 20.91
CA ASN A 142 -8.66 -0.52 20.10
C ASN A 142 -7.59 -1.45 19.51
N HIS A 143 -7.38 -1.30 18.21
CA HIS A 143 -6.34 -1.93 17.44
C HIS A 143 -5.52 -0.89 16.68
N THR A 144 -4.35 -1.29 16.18
CA THR A 144 -3.49 -0.41 15.38
C THR A 144 -3.06 -1.09 14.10
N PHE A 145 -3.17 -0.37 12.98
CA PHE A 145 -2.51 -0.70 11.73
C PHE A 145 -1.34 0.26 11.52
N LYS A 146 -0.18 -0.24 11.11
CA LYS A 146 0.97 0.60 10.76
C LYS A 146 1.61 0.15 9.47
N ILE A 147 1.84 1.11 8.57
CA ILE A 147 2.71 0.96 7.40
C ILE A 147 4.05 1.65 7.71
N ASP A 148 5.15 0.96 7.45
CA ASP A 148 6.52 1.45 7.67
C ASP A 148 7.39 1.11 6.46
N VAL A 149 7.98 2.14 5.85
CA VAL A 149 8.86 2.01 4.68
C VAL A 149 10.22 2.62 5.05
N PRO A 150 11.03 1.92 5.86
CA PRO A 150 12.11 2.53 6.64
C PRO A 150 13.22 3.16 5.81
N THR A 151 13.36 2.76 4.55
CA THR A 151 14.38 3.30 3.65
C THR A 151 13.86 4.42 2.76
N ALA A 152 12.57 4.78 2.82
CA ALA A 152 12.00 5.83 1.96
C ALA A 152 12.59 7.20 2.28
N VAL A 153 12.95 7.92 1.21
CA VAL A 153 13.70 9.18 1.32
C VAL A 153 12.84 10.36 0.88
N PHE A 154 11.97 10.18 -0.10
CA PHE A 154 11.16 11.26 -0.69
C PHE A 154 12.02 12.45 -1.10
N LYS A 155 12.96 12.19 -2.01
CA LYS A 155 14.01 13.13 -2.41
C LYS A 155 13.43 14.49 -2.79
N ASP A 156 14.10 15.55 -2.34
CA ASP A 156 13.70 16.96 -2.53
C ASP A 156 12.33 17.30 -1.93
N LYS A 157 11.86 16.51 -0.95
CA LYS A 157 10.52 16.61 -0.34
C LYS A 157 9.41 16.51 -1.40
N GLN A 158 9.59 15.58 -2.34
CA GLN A 158 8.64 15.29 -3.40
C GLN A 158 8.25 13.82 -3.38
N GLY A 159 7.04 13.55 -3.88
CA GLY A 159 6.48 12.22 -3.93
C GLY A 159 5.80 11.79 -2.63
N TYR A 160 5.17 10.63 -2.69
CA TYR A 160 4.41 10.02 -1.60
C TYR A 160 4.15 8.54 -1.92
N ILE A 161 3.85 7.74 -0.91
CA ILE A 161 3.29 6.41 -1.06
C ILE A 161 1.81 6.50 -0.73
N ARG A 162 0.97 6.49 -1.78
CA ARG A 162 -0.48 6.48 -1.65
C ARG A 162 -0.92 5.11 -1.22
N HIS A 163 -1.74 5.04 -0.17
CA HIS A 163 -2.27 3.78 0.32
C HIS A 163 -3.75 3.86 0.68
N SER A 164 -4.42 2.73 0.46
CA SER A 164 -5.75 2.46 0.96
C SER A 164 -5.71 1.14 1.71
N VAL A 165 -6.34 1.10 2.88
CA VAL A 165 -6.44 -0.10 3.70
C VAL A 165 -7.83 -0.21 4.31
N TYR A 166 -8.39 -1.42 4.26
CA TYR A 166 -9.62 -1.76 4.95
C TYR A 166 -9.49 -3.13 5.62
N LEU A 167 -10.26 -3.31 6.69
CA LEU A 167 -10.45 -4.58 7.37
C LEU A 167 -11.74 -5.22 6.85
N GLN A 168 -11.73 -6.54 6.66
CA GLN A 168 -12.93 -7.32 6.40
C GLN A 168 -12.97 -8.54 7.33
N GLY A 169 -14.15 -8.90 7.81
CA GLY A 169 -14.37 -10.10 8.63
C GLY A 169 -15.86 -10.30 8.93
N ARG A 170 -16.20 -11.17 9.88
CA ARG A 170 -17.58 -11.40 10.33
C ARG A 170 -17.74 -11.07 11.80
#